data_AF-A0A9X3IRX6-F1
#
_entry.id   AF-A0A9X3IRX6-F1
#
_cell.length_a   1.000
_cell.length_b   1.000
_cell.length_c   1.000
_cell.angle_alpha   90.00
_cell.angle_beta   90.00
_cell.angle_gamma   90.00
#
_symmetry.space_group_name_H-M   'P 1'
#
loop_
_entity.id
_entity.type
_entity.pdbx_description
1 polymer ?
#
loop_
_entity_poly.entity_id
_entity_poly.type
_entity_poly.pdbx_seq_one_letter_code
_entity_poly.pdbx_strand_id
1 'polypeptide(L)'
;LKGFGAKVIAYDKFPNAELQAEGLYVDTLDELYAQADAISLYVPGVPENHHLINADAISKMKDGVVIMNAARGNLMDIDAVIDGLNSGKISDFGM
;
A
#
# COMPACT_ATOMS: atom_id res chain seq x y z
N LEU A 1 4.63 -0.86 -13.63
CA LEU A 1 4.07 -2.18 -13.26
C LEU A 1 3.36 -2.90 -14.42
N LYS A 2 2.46 -2.25 -15.20
CA LYS A 2 1.81 -2.91 -16.37
C LYS A 2 2.80 -3.56 -17.36
N GLY A 3 3.94 -2.92 -17.64
CA GLY A 3 4.99 -3.47 -18.51
C GLY A 3 5.65 -4.76 -17.99
N PHE A 4 5.49 -5.09 -16.70
CA PHE A 4 5.91 -6.37 -16.11
C PHE A 4 4.78 -7.42 -16.12
N GLY A 5 3.65 -7.15 -16.76
CA GLY A 5 2.49 -8.06 -16.82
C GLY A 5 1.63 -8.10 -15.55
N ALA A 6 1.90 -7.23 -14.57
CA ALA A 6 1.14 -7.18 -13.33
C ALA A 6 -0.26 -6.56 -13.53
N LYS A 7 -1.27 -7.10 -12.82
CA LYS A 7 -2.54 -6.39 -12.60
C LYS A 7 -2.24 -5.19 -11.70
N VAL A 8 -2.56 -3.99 -12.15
CA VAL A 8 -2.35 -2.75 -11.39
C VAL A 8 -3.68 -2.23 -10.88
N ILE A 9 -3.75 -2.00 -9.57
CA ILE A 9 -4.83 -1.29 -8.90
C ILE A 9 -4.23 -0.09 -8.16
N ALA A 10 -5.00 0.97 -7.94
CA ALA A 10 -4.58 2.10 -7.11
C ALA A 10 -5.74 2.64 -6.27
N TYR A 11 -5.37 3.42 -5.27
CA TYR A 11 -6.30 4.24 -4.50
C TYR A 11 -5.74 5.66 -4.46
N ASP A 12 -6.59 6.65 -4.70
CA ASP A 12 -6.29 8.07 -4.49
C ASP A 12 -7.58 8.78 -4.06
N LYS A 13 -7.46 9.78 -3.17
CA LYS A 13 -8.60 10.64 -2.79
C LYS A 13 -9.04 11.52 -3.96
N PHE A 14 -8.14 11.80 -4.89
CA PHE A 14 -8.34 12.62 -6.07
C PHE A 14 -7.88 11.84 -7.31
N PRO A 15 -8.70 10.88 -7.79
CA PRO A 15 -8.31 10.04 -8.90
C PRO A 15 -8.05 10.86 -10.17
N ASN A 16 -7.02 10.46 -10.91
CA ASN A 16 -6.77 10.99 -12.24
C ASN A 16 -7.84 10.46 -13.21
N ALA A 17 -8.50 11.35 -13.96
CA ALA A 17 -9.61 11.00 -14.83
C ALA A 17 -9.26 9.98 -15.93
N GLU A 18 -8.05 10.05 -16.49
CA GLU A 18 -7.59 9.12 -17.54
C GLU A 18 -7.40 7.71 -16.96
N LEU A 19 -6.71 7.62 -15.82
CA LEU A 19 -6.49 6.34 -15.13
C LEU A 19 -7.79 5.75 -14.56
N GLN A 20 -8.74 6.60 -14.19
CA GLN A 20 -10.07 6.17 -13.76
C GLN A 20 -10.88 5.57 -14.91
N ALA A 21 -10.79 6.15 -16.12
CA ALA A 21 -11.41 5.58 -17.32
C ALA A 21 -10.81 4.21 -17.69
N GLU A 22 -9.56 3.94 -17.32
CA GLU A 22 -8.92 2.63 -17.45
C GLU A 22 -9.35 1.61 -16.37
N GLY A 23 -10.18 2.00 -15.41
CA GLY A 23 -10.66 1.12 -14.33
C GLY A 23 -9.57 0.74 -13.33
N LEU A 24 -8.55 1.59 -13.16
CA LEU A 24 -7.39 1.29 -12.31
C LEU A 24 -7.67 1.53 -10.82
N TYR A 25 -8.57 2.45 -10.49
CA TYR A 25 -8.85 2.80 -9.10
C TYR A 25 -9.82 1.82 -8.43
N VAL A 26 -9.51 1.43 -7.19
CA VAL A 26 -10.45 0.81 -6.25
C VAL A 26 -11.11 1.89 -5.39
N ASP A 27 -12.26 1.56 -4.81
CA ASP A 27 -13.08 2.55 -4.10
C ASP A 27 -12.53 2.84 -2.69
N THR A 28 -11.83 1.87 -2.08
CA THR A 28 -11.31 1.99 -0.71
C THR A 28 -9.88 1.47 -0.57
N LEU A 29 -9.18 1.95 0.47
CA LEU A 29 -7.88 1.40 0.85
C LEU A 29 -7.98 -0.06 1.30
N ASP A 30 -9.07 -0.44 2.00
CA ASP A 30 -9.28 -1.82 2.44
C ASP A 30 -9.38 -2.79 1.26
N GLU A 31 -10.01 -2.37 0.16
CA GLU A 31 -10.01 -3.13 -1.10
C GLU A 31 -8.62 -3.27 -1.72
N LEU A 32 -7.79 -2.23 -1.63
CA LEU A 32 -6.41 -2.28 -2.10
C LEU A 32 -5.59 -3.27 -1.26
N TYR A 33 -5.67 -3.17 0.07
CA TYR A 33 -4.95 -4.03 1.00
C TYR A 33 -5.30 -5.51 0.77
N ALA A 34 -6.60 -5.83 0.66
CA ALA A 34 -7.05 -7.21 0.46
C ALA A 34 -6.61 -7.84 -0.87
N GLN A 35 -6.36 -7.02 -1.91
CA GLN A 35 -6.07 -7.51 -3.26
C GLN A 35 -4.58 -7.48 -3.63
N ALA A 36 -3.79 -6.57 -3.06
CA ALA A 36 -2.42 -6.33 -3.50
C ALA A 36 -1.44 -7.39 -2.98
N ASP A 37 -0.64 -7.97 -3.88
CA ASP A 37 0.51 -8.81 -3.52
C ASP A 37 1.76 -7.96 -3.24
N ALA A 38 1.83 -6.76 -3.82
CA ALA A 38 2.85 -5.75 -3.57
C ALA A 38 2.22 -4.37 -3.53
N ILE A 39 2.62 -3.55 -2.55
CA ILE A 39 2.11 -2.19 -2.32
C ILE A 39 3.28 -1.21 -2.40
N SER A 40 3.15 -0.17 -3.22
CA SER A 40 4.12 0.92 -3.30
C SER A 40 3.44 2.25 -3.03
N LEU A 41 4.03 3.07 -2.16
CA LEU A 41 3.44 4.34 -1.71
C LEU A 41 4.01 5.53 -2.47
N TYR A 42 3.11 6.33 -3.06
CA TYR A 42 3.41 7.60 -3.75
C TYR A 42 2.46 8.71 -3.29
N VAL A 43 2.42 8.95 -1.98
CA VAL A 43 1.54 9.95 -1.36
C VAL A 43 2.35 10.94 -0.52
N PRO A 44 1.89 12.19 -0.36
CA PRO A 44 2.56 13.13 0.54
C PRO A 44 2.39 12.66 2.00
N GLY A 45 3.41 12.85 2.83
CA GLY A 45 3.34 12.54 4.27
C GLY A 45 2.69 13.67 5.06
N VAL A 46 1.37 13.75 5.05
CA VAL A 46 0.57 14.79 5.72
C VAL A 46 -0.03 14.25 7.03
N PRO A 47 -0.46 15.10 7.98
CA PRO A 47 -1.01 14.63 9.26
C PRO A 47 -2.18 13.63 9.11
N GLU A 48 -2.99 13.77 8.06
CA GLU A 48 -4.17 12.95 7.80
C GLU A 48 -3.84 11.51 7.36
N ASN A 49 -2.62 11.24 6.93
CA ASN A 49 -2.15 9.89 6.56
C ASN A 49 -0.93 9.44 7.36
N HIS A 50 -0.74 10.04 8.54
CA HIS A 50 0.22 9.56 9.51
C HIS A 50 -0.08 8.10 9.87
N HIS A 51 0.94 7.24 9.81
CA HIS A 51 0.81 5.79 10.02
C HIS A 51 -0.29 5.18 9.13
N LEU A 52 -0.36 5.59 7.86
CA LEU A 52 -1.24 4.99 6.86
C LEU A 52 -1.07 3.47 6.79
N ILE A 53 0.18 2.99 6.92
CA ILE A 53 0.51 1.58 7.08
C ILE A 53 0.76 1.33 8.56
N ASN A 54 -0.28 0.93 9.26
CA ASN A 54 -0.26 0.54 10.67
C ASN A 54 -0.67 -0.94 10.84
N ALA A 55 -0.78 -1.41 12.09
CA ALA A 55 -1.14 -2.80 12.38
C ALA A 55 -2.51 -3.21 11.78
N ASP A 56 -3.52 -2.32 11.80
CA ASP A 56 -4.83 -2.58 11.21
C ASP A 56 -4.72 -2.74 9.68
N ALA A 57 -4.05 -1.81 9.00
CA ALA A 57 -3.80 -1.88 7.57
C ALA A 57 -3.06 -3.17 7.19
N ILE A 58 -1.99 -3.51 7.90
CA ILE A 58 -1.19 -4.72 7.66
C ILE A 58 -2.03 -5.99 7.85
N SER A 59 -2.91 -6.03 8.86
CA SER A 59 -3.77 -7.19 9.10
C SER A 59 -4.71 -7.53 7.94
N LYS A 60 -5.13 -6.50 7.19
CA LYS A 60 -6.02 -6.59 6.01
C LYS A 60 -5.28 -6.98 4.73
N MET A 61 -3.95 -6.94 4.73
CA MET A 61 -3.14 -7.31 3.56
C MET A 61 -3.12 -8.83 3.36
N LYS A 62 -2.67 -9.28 2.18
CA LYS A 62 -2.34 -10.68 1.96
C LYS A 62 -1.14 -11.10 2.81
N ASP A 63 -1.08 -12.38 3.16
CA ASP A 63 0.11 -12.96 3.79
C ASP A 63 1.28 -12.97 2.80
N GLY A 64 2.46 -12.55 3.26
CA GLY A 64 3.64 -12.41 2.43
C GLY A 64 3.63 -11.19 1.51
N VAL A 65 2.84 -10.15 1.81
CA VAL A 65 2.81 -8.90 1.03
C VAL A 65 4.19 -8.24 1.00
N VAL A 66 4.56 -7.66 -0.15
CA VAL A 66 5.76 -6.80 -0.28
C VAL A 66 5.35 -5.33 -0.15
N ILE A 67 6.06 -4.55 0.66
CA ILE A 67 5.77 -3.13 0.86
C ILE A 67 6.97 -2.27 0.47
N MET A 68 6.74 -1.27 -0.37
CA MET A 68 7.75 -0.31 -0.81
C MET A 68 7.33 1.14 -0.48
N ASN A 69 8.21 1.90 0.17
CA ASN A 69 7.95 3.30 0.50
C ASN A 69 9.09 4.22 0.10
N ALA A 70 9.02 4.74 -1.12
CA ALA A 70 9.91 5.79 -1.60
C ALA A 70 9.38 7.22 -1.27
N ALA A 71 8.34 7.35 -0.44
CA ALA A 71 7.69 8.62 -0.13
C ALA A 71 8.23 9.27 1.15
N ARG A 72 7.61 8.98 2.30
CA ARG A 72 7.99 9.58 3.60
C ARG A 72 7.84 8.55 4.72
N GLY A 73 8.77 8.58 5.68
CA GLY A 73 8.79 7.65 6.80
C GLY A 73 7.55 7.73 7.71
N ASN A 74 6.93 8.91 7.86
CA ASN A 74 5.75 9.12 8.71
C ASN A 74 4.47 8.40 8.23
N LEU A 75 4.49 7.83 7.02
CA LEU A 75 3.41 6.98 6.51
C LEU A 75 3.43 5.59 7.16
N MET A 76 4.53 5.21 7.80
CA MET A 76 4.77 3.88 8.36
C MET A 76 4.72 3.91 9.88
N ASP A 77 3.93 3.03 10.46
CA ASP A 77 4.11 2.59 11.84
C ASP A 77 5.22 1.53 11.86
N ILE A 78 6.43 1.94 12.26
CA ILE A 78 7.63 1.10 12.14
C ILE A 78 7.54 -0.14 13.03
N ASP A 79 6.94 -0.03 14.22
CA ASP A 79 6.77 -1.17 15.12
C ASP A 79 5.83 -2.21 14.49
N ALA A 80 4.72 -1.76 13.89
CA ALA A 80 3.80 -2.64 13.18
C ALA A 80 4.44 -3.31 11.95
N VAL A 81 5.30 -2.59 11.21
CA VAL A 81 6.05 -3.17 10.08
C VAL A 81 7.03 -4.24 10.54
N ILE A 82 7.77 -3.99 11.64
CA ILE A 82 8.69 -4.97 12.23
C ILE A 82 7.94 -6.22 12.68
N ASP A 83 6.79 -6.07 13.35
CA ASP A 83 5.94 -7.20 13.75
C ASP A 83 5.40 -7.97 12.53
N GLY A 84 5.02 -7.25 11.47
CA GLY A 84 4.61 -7.82 10.20
C GLY A 84 5.71 -8.66 9.53
N LEU A 85 6.95 -8.19 9.55
CA LEU A 85 8.11 -8.93 9.04
C LEU A 85 8.41 -10.16 9.89
N ASN A 86 8.44 -10.01 11.22
CA ASN A 86 8.73 -11.11 12.15
C ASN A 86 7.70 -12.23 12.07
N SER A 87 6.43 -11.89 11.83
CA SER A 87 5.34 -12.87 11.68
C SER A 87 5.26 -13.49 10.30
N GLY A 88 5.99 -12.96 9.30
CA GLY A 88 5.87 -13.36 7.89
C GLY A 88 4.62 -12.81 7.19
N LYS A 89 3.84 -11.94 7.87
CA LYS A 89 2.73 -11.23 7.24
C LYS A 89 3.24 -10.33 6.10
N ILE A 90 4.38 -9.67 6.34
CA ILE A 90 5.15 -8.92 5.33
C ILE A 90 6.34 -9.81 4.93
N SER A 91 6.52 -10.05 3.64
CA SER A 91 7.67 -10.84 3.15
C SER A 91 8.93 -10.00 2.96
N ASP A 92 8.76 -8.78 2.47
CA ASP A 92 9.85 -7.83 2.22
C ASP A 92 9.36 -6.39 2.40
N PHE A 93 10.26 -5.54 2.87
CA PHE A 93 10.03 -4.13 3.10
C PHE A 93 11.22 -3.31 2.58
N GLY A 94 10.94 -2.39 1.65
CA GLY A 94 11.94 -1.44 1.14
C GLY A 94 11.53 0.01 1.37
N MET A 95 12.52 0.83 1.74
CA MET A 95 12.38 2.28 1.97
C MET A 95 13.38 3.06 1.11
#